data_AF-A0A069RDU1-F1
#
_entry.id   AF-A0A069RDU1-F1
#
_cell.length_a   1.000
_cell.length_b   1.000
_cell.length_c   1.000
_cell.angle_alpha   90.00
_cell.angle_beta   90.00
_cell.angle_gamma   90.00
#
_symmetry.space_group_name_H-M   'P 1'
#
loop_
_entity.id
_entity.type
_entity.pdbx_description
1 polymer ?
#
loop_
_entity_poly.entity_id
_entity_poly.type
_entity_poly.pdbx_seq_one_letter_code
_entity_poly.pdbx_strand_id
1 'polypeptide(L)'
;MNDILEKLTKEGLKKILGLETAYKYNKSDLINMVLDKIDGNEVLIKRIFRDFSAELAVHPSDVEKMLKCTRWERDRWTKDGKLKVSHMDEFNKWGKTIKCPMYDRYSLMHITPKHLESWRTEHEEAKRSNRKKTAQRAKETATSTIMKKDDFEHDWKDTVKEWAKEDMYMSAAFQLAYWTVIVSRWAKEYHMKTCSARIGKRDECRAKKKNYYNMKDEALILLTKTPFSKIYFYRPDNPDKMDLYFCDKHYEDWVDQRSYAVFMDRWMYLGMNEEVIKGCSDCRCDIDEDYYSRYYIRVEDCDKAPNVYFKFYIPYPKAKQFLPDPSMLEMVYHRQEVNDSSLLRFGRTLFDDEKIIYSEQTVQKHFEEAMETLKMYIDES
;
A
#
# COMPACT_ATOMS: atom_id res chain seq x y z
N MET A 1 27.25 44.26 -13.66
CA MET A 1 26.84 44.86 -12.37
C MET A 1 25.70 45.86 -12.52
N ASN A 2 25.69 46.70 -13.57
CA ASN A 2 24.60 47.64 -13.84
C ASN A 2 23.19 47.00 -13.76
N ASP A 3 22.93 45.96 -14.56
CA ASP A 3 21.64 45.23 -14.59
C ASP A 3 21.26 44.55 -13.25
N ILE A 4 22.23 44.37 -12.36
CA ILE A 4 22.01 43.81 -11.03
C ILE A 4 21.54 44.91 -10.08
N LEU A 5 22.20 46.07 -10.12
CA LEU A 5 21.86 47.24 -9.30
C LEU A 5 20.51 47.85 -9.71
N GLU A 6 20.10 47.70 -10.96
CA GLU A 6 18.75 48.08 -11.41
C GLU A 6 17.63 47.35 -10.66
N LYS A 7 17.87 46.15 -10.12
CA LYS A 7 16.88 45.41 -9.34
C LYS A 7 16.66 45.97 -7.93
N LEU A 8 17.58 46.81 -7.43
CA LEU A 8 17.45 47.44 -6.13
C LEU A 8 16.50 48.65 -6.17
N THR A 9 15.84 48.93 -5.05
CA THR A 9 15.07 50.15 -4.86
C THR A 9 15.98 51.37 -4.71
N LYS A 10 15.47 52.58 -4.94
CA LYS A 10 16.23 53.83 -4.71
C LYS A 10 16.73 53.93 -3.27
N GLU A 11 15.94 53.44 -2.31
CA GLU A 11 16.31 53.39 -0.89
C GLU A 11 17.45 52.42 -0.63
N GLY A 12 17.43 51.24 -1.25
CA GLY A 12 18.54 50.28 -1.18
C GLY A 12 19.85 50.87 -1.72
N LEU A 13 19.80 51.56 -2.86
CA LEU A 13 20.96 52.24 -3.44
C LEU A 13 21.49 53.38 -2.54
N LYS A 14 20.60 54.19 -1.95
CA LYS A 14 20.97 55.22 -0.97
C LYS A 14 21.63 54.63 0.28
N LYS A 15 21.12 53.49 0.77
CA LYS A 15 21.70 52.75 1.92
C LYS A 15 23.11 52.26 1.64
N ILE A 16 23.41 51.81 0.41
CA ILE A 16 24.77 51.42 -0.01
C ILE A 16 25.70 52.63 -0.03
N LEU A 17 25.21 53.77 -0.50
CA LEU A 17 25.99 55.00 -0.60
C LEU A 17 26.16 55.72 0.75
N GLY A 18 25.31 55.45 1.74
CA GLY A 18 25.28 56.14 3.03
C GLY A 18 24.60 57.51 2.96
N LEU A 19 23.65 57.70 2.03
CA LEU A 19 22.97 58.96 1.78
C LEU A 19 21.65 59.05 2.58
N GLU A 20 21.33 60.24 3.09
CA GLU A 20 20.06 60.52 3.76
C GLU A 20 18.87 60.50 2.77
N THR A 21 17.68 60.10 3.26
CA THR A 21 16.48 59.89 2.44
C THR A 21 15.93 61.16 1.79
N ALA A 22 16.30 62.35 2.28
CA ALA A 22 15.73 63.64 1.90
C ALA A 22 16.05 64.14 0.47
N TYR A 23 17.17 63.73 -0.15
CA TYR A 23 17.58 64.23 -1.46
C TYR A 23 16.96 63.48 -2.65
N LYS A 24 16.47 64.23 -3.67
CA LYS A 24 15.91 63.69 -4.92
C LYS A 24 17.01 63.38 -5.94
N TYR A 25 17.62 62.21 -5.83
CA TYR A 25 18.48 61.66 -6.89
C TYR A 25 17.68 60.80 -7.88
N ASN A 26 18.06 60.83 -9.16
CA ASN A 26 17.56 59.88 -10.14
C ASN A 26 18.20 58.50 -9.93
N LYS A 27 17.49 57.43 -10.32
CA LYS A 27 17.95 56.05 -10.09
C LYS A 27 19.22 55.75 -10.87
N SER A 28 19.31 56.24 -12.10
CA SER A 28 20.51 56.15 -12.96
C SER A 28 21.74 56.72 -12.26
N ASP A 29 21.61 57.89 -11.64
CA ASP A 29 22.72 58.61 -11.03
C ASP A 29 23.21 57.86 -9.77
N LEU A 30 22.26 57.35 -8.98
CA LEU A 30 22.58 56.49 -7.83
C LEU A 30 23.28 55.20 -8.24
N ILE A 31 22.88 54.59 -9.36
CA ILE A 31 23.54 53.38 -9.87
C ILE A 31 24.98 53.69 -10.30
N ASN A 32 25.21 54.76 -11.05
CA ASN A 32 26.55 55.18 -11.48
C ASN A 32 27.45 55.47 -10.27
N MET A 33 26.95 56.19 -9.27
CA MET A 33 27.69 56.44 -8.03
C MET A 33 28.03 55.15 -7.26
N VAL A 34 27.14 54.15 -7.27
CA VAL A 34 27.44 52.84 -6.69
C VAL A 34 28.49 52.10 -7.53
N LEU A 35 28.39 52.13 -8.86
CA LEU A 35 29.35 51.51 -9.78
C LEU A 35 30.76 52.06 -9.56
N ASP A 36 30.91 53.38 -9.45
CA ASP A 36 32.19 54.03 -9.17
C ASP A 36 32.78 53.62 -7.81
N LYS A 37 31.92 53.40 -6.81
CA LYS A 37 32.33 53.05 -5.44
C LYS A 37 32.70 51.57 -5.28
N ILE A 38 32.12 50.69 -6.11
CA ILE A 38 32.40 49.25 -6.07
C ILE A 38 33.56 48.85 -6.98
N ASP A 39 34.04 49.74 -7.85
CA ASP A 39 35.16 49.45 -8.74
C ASP A 39 36.41 49.06 -7.93
N GLY A 40 36.94 47.87 -8.20
CA GLY A 40 38.04 47.27 -7.44
C GLY A 40 37.76 46.88 -5.98
N ASN A 41 36.55 47.07 -5.43
CA ASN A 41 36.24 46.82 -4.01
C ASN A 41 35.39 45.55 -3.79
N GLU A 42 36.06 44.40 -3.80
CA GLU A 42 35.41 43.08 -3.66
C GLU A 42 34.68 42.90 -2.30
N VAL A 43 35.19 43.53 -1.23
CA VAL A 43 34.57 43.51 0.10
C VAL A 43 33.21 44.20 0.07
N LEU A 44 33.12 45.36 -0.59
CA LEU A 44 31.87 46.10 -0.74
C LEU A 44 30.88 45.33 -1.62
N ILE A 45 31.34 44.69 -2.70
CA ILE A 45 30.50 43.83 -3.55
C ILE A 45 29.90 42.70 -2.72
N LYS A 46 30.72 41.97 -1.96
CA LYS A 46 30.26 40.88 -1.10
C LYS A 46 29.26 41.35 -0.03
N ARG A 47 29.49 42.54 0.55
CA ARG A 47 28.57 43.16 1.50
C ARG A 47 27.22 43.48 0.86
N ILE A 48 27.20 44.06 -0.35
CA ILE A 48 25.96 44.38 -1.07
C ILE A 48 25.14 43.10 -1.30
N PHE A 49 25.75 42.03 -1.80
CA PHE A 49 25.02 40.78 -2.04
C PHE A 49 24.51 40.10 -0.77
N ARG A 50 25.20 40.28 0.36
CA ARG A 50 24.74 39.78 1.66
C ARG A 50 23.57 40.61 2.19
N ASP A 51 23.73 41.93 2.21
CA ASP A 51 22.79 42.87 2.83
C ASP A 51 21.48 42.99 2.01
N PHE A 52 21.51 42.65 0.71
CA PHE A 52 20.36 42.61 -0.22
C PHE A 52 20.13 41.22 -0.83
N SER A 53 20.37 40.17 -0.04
CA SER A 53 20.34 38.77 -0.51
C SER A 53 18.97 38.27 -0.97
N ALA A 54 17.88 38.89 -0.53
CA ALA A 54 16.52 38.56 -0.97
C ALA A 54 16.19 39.27 -2.29
N GLU A 55 16.46 40.57 -2.38
CA GLU A 55 16.18 41.41 -3.54
C GLU A 55 17.04 41.05 -4.76
N LEU A 56 18.26 40.59 -4.51
CA LEU A 56 19.19 40.15 -5.54
C LEU A 56 19.13 38.64 -5.83
N ALA A 57 18.22 37.90 -5.18
CA ALA A 57 18.09 36.46 -5.40
C ALA A 57 17.70 36.13 -6.85
N VAL A 58 18.06 34.93 -7.29
CA VAL A 58 17.84 34.46 -8.66
C VAL A 58 16.74 33.42 -8.68
N HIS A 59 15.75 33.63 -9.54
CA HIS A 59 14.67 32.68 -9.76
C HIS A 59 15.21 31.39 -10.42
N PRO A 60 14.67 30.19 -10.11
CA PRO A 60 15.18 28.93 -10.63
C PRO A 60 15.36 28.85 -12.16
N SER A 61 14.45 29.47 -12.93
CA SER A 61 14.56 29.53 -14.40
C SER A 61 15.75 30.35 -14.88
N ASP A 62 16.14 31.38 -14.14
CA ASP A 62 17.29 32.22 -14.47
C ASP A 62 18.59 31.53 -14.05
N VAL A 63 18.58 30.73 -12.98
CA VAL A 63 19.71 29.86 -12.63
C VAL A 63 20.01 28.87 -13.75
N GLU A 64 18.98 28.23 -14.32
CA GLU A 64 19.12 27.31 -15.46
C GLU A 64 19.76 27.99 -16.67
N LYS A 65 19.34 29.24 -16.97
CA LYS A 65 19.93 30.05 -18.05
C LYS A 65 21.37 30.44 -17.74
N MET A 66 21.64 30.94 -16.53
CA MET A 66 22.97 31.41 -16.11
C MET A 66 24.00 30.28 -16.12
N LEU A 67 23.64 29.11 -15.59
CA LEU A 67 24.53 27.96 -15.49
C LEU A 67 24.46 27.01 -16.69
N LYS A 68 23.57 27.27 -17.66
CA LYS A 68 23.29 26.38 -18.81
C LYS A 68 23.07 24.94 -18.35
N CYS A 69 22.21 24.78 -17.34
CA CYS A 69 21.86 23.48 -16.76
C CYS A 69 20.37 23.19 -16.91
N THR A 70 20.01 21.91 -16.83
CA THR A 70 18.61 21.49 -16.83
C THR A 70 17.98 21.66 -15.46
N ARG A 71 16.64 21.71 -15.42
CA ARG A 71 15.86 21.68 -14.18
C ARG A 71 16.28 20.56 -13.23
N TRP A 72 16.51 19.36 -13.78
CA TRP A 72 16.90 18.19 -12.98
C TRP A 72 18.29 18.31 -12.38
N GLU A 73 19.23 18.89 -13.13
CA GLU A 73 20.57 19.18 -12.62
C GLU A 73 20.50 20.21 -11.50
N ARG A 74 19.76 21.30 -11.69
CA ARG A 74 19.50 22.31 -10.66
C ARG A 74 18.94 21.68 -9.39
N ASP A 75 17.82 20.96 -9.50
CA ASP A 75 17.16 20.35 -8.34
C ASP A 75 18.08 19.38 -7.60
N ARG A 76 18.88 18.59 -8.32
CA ARG A 76 19.88 17.71 -7.73
C ARG A 76 20.99 18.50 -7.02
N TRP A 77 21.58 19.49 -7.68
CA TRP A 77 22.65 20.29 -7.08
C TRP A 77 22.18 21.11 -5.87
N THR A 78 20.91 21.53 -5.85
CA THR A 78 20.28 22.12 -4.67
C THR A 78 20.20 21.10 -3.52
N LYS A 79 19.77 19.87 -3.81
CA LYS A 79 19.71 18.79 -2.81
C LYS A 79 21.09 18.40 -2.28
N ASP A 80 22.11 18.42 -3.15
CA ASP A 80 23.50 18.12 -2.80
C ASP A 80 24.19 19.30 -2.08
N GLY A 81 23.49 20.42 -1.84
CA GLY A 81 24.04 21.61 -1.18
C GLY A 81 25.03 22.43 -2.03
N LYS A 82 25.15 22.09 -3.33
CA LYS A 82 26.05 22.76 -4.29
C LYS A 82 25.51 24.11 -4.76
N LEU A 83 24.18 24.25 -4.82
CA LEU A 83 23.51 25.53 -5.06
C LEU A 83 22.97 26.09 -3.75
N LYS A 84 23.43 27.29 -3.38
CA LYS A 84 23.00 27.96 -2.15
C LYS A 84 21.64 28.62 -2.35
N VAL A 85 20.65 28.19 -1.56
CA VAL A 85 19.33 28.82 -1.48
C VAL A 85 19.43 30.03 -0.55
N SER A 86 18.97 31.20 -1.02
CA SER A 86 18.85 32.43 -0.24
C SER A 86 17.60 32.37 0.66
N HIS A 87 16.43 32.12 0.07
CA HIS A 87 15.16 31.97 0.78
C HIS A 87 14.17 31.15 -0.05
N MET A 88 13.04 30.79 0.55
CA MET A 88 11.91 30.18 -0.14
C MET A 88 10.84 31.25 -0.34
N ASP A 89 10.45 31.49 -1.58
CA ASP A 89 9.30 32.34 -1.91
C ASP A 89 8.02 31.50 -1.89
N GLU A 90 6.91 32.07 -1.43
CA GLU A 90 5.65 31.36 -1.25
C GLU A 90 4.53 32.07 -2.01
N PHE A 91 3.82 31.34 -2.86
CA PHE A 91 2.67 31.87 -3.57
C PHE A 91 1.51 30.89 -3.59
N ASN A 92 0.29 31.43 -3.55
CA ASN A 92 -0.94 30.64 -3.56
C ASN A 92 -1.41 30.41 -4.99
N LYS A 93 -1.61 29.14 -5.36
CA LYS A 93 -2.14 28.73 -6.66
C LYS A 93 -3.10 27.56 -6.48
N TRP A 94 -4.34 27.68 -6.95
CA TRP A 94 -5.36 26.63 -6.89
C TRP A 94 -5.64 26.11 -5.47
N GLY A 95 -5.75 27.01 -4.48
CA GLY A 95 -6.00 26.63 -3.09
C GLY A 95 -4.83 25.91 -2.40
N LYS A 96 -3.63 25.91 -2.99
CA LYS A 96 -2.40 25.36 -2.40
C LYS A 96 -1.31 26.42 -2.33
N THR A 97 -0.58 26.43 -1.22
CA THR A 97 0.65 27.23 -1.06
C THR A 97 1.82 26.47 -1.70
N ILE A 98 2.42 27.08 -2.73
CA ILE A 98 3.57 26.53 -3.43
C ILE A 98 4.82 27.27 -2.96
N LYS A 99 5.86 26.52 -2.59
CA LYS A 99 7.16 27.09 -2.20
C LYS A 99 8.16 26.97 -3.34
N CYS A 100 8.91 28.04 -3.61
CA CYS A 100 9.88 28.13 -4.68
C CYS A 100 11.26 28.57 -4.14
N PRO A 101 12.34 27.82 -4.35
CA PRO A 101 13.67 28.21 -3.87
C PRO A 101 14.24 29.36 -4.70
N MET A 102 14.64 30.44 -4.03
CA MET A 102 15.35 31.57 -4.61
C MET A 102 16.84 31.46 -4.28
N TYR A 103 17.71 31.61 -5.28
CA TYR A 103 19.13 31.26 -5.16
C TYR A 103 20.02 32.48 -4.92
N ASP A 104 21.11 32.27 -4.16
CA ASP A 104 22.08 33.32 -3.89
C ASP A 104 22.90 33.68 -5.14
N ARG A 105 22.71 34.91 -5.63
CA ARG A 105 23.34 35.37 -6.88
C ARG A 105 24.85 35.44 -6.79
N TYR A 106 25.39 35.84 -5.64
CA TYR A 106 26.83 35.95 -5.45
C TYR A 106 27.48 34.56 -5.57
N SER A 107 26.96 33.56 -4.87
CA SER A 107 27.44 32.17 -4.99
C SER A 107 27.37 31.68 -6.44
N LEU A 108 26.27 31.95 -7.16
CA LEU A 108 26.10 31.56 -8.55
C LEU A 108 27.14 32.18 -9.49
N MET A 109 27.52 33.44 -9.28
CA MET A 109 28.52 34.12 -10.11
C MET A 109 29.93 33.53 -9.96
N HIS A 110 30.21 32.83 -8.86
CA HIS A 110 31.50 32.17 -8.61
C HIS A 110 31.52 30.73 -9.13
N ILE A 111 30.40 30.19 -9.60
CA ILE A 111 30.35 28.86 -10.21
C ILE A 111 30.91 28.95 -11.63
N THR A 112 32.07 28.34 -11.83
CA THR A 112 32.73 28.29 -13.15
C THR A 112 32.29 27.05 -13.94
N PRO A 113 32.48 27.04 -15.28
CA PRO A 113 32.23 25.85 -16.09
C PRO A 113 32.96 24.59 -15.61
N LYS A 114 34.14 24.75 -14.99
CA LYS A 114 34.91 23.65 -14.40
C LYS A 114 34.18 23.00 -13.20
N HIS A 115 33.51 23.80 -12.36
CA HIS A 115 32.69 23.27 -11.26
C HIS A 115 31.52 22.45 -11.80
N LEU A 116 30.82 22.98 -12.81
CA LEU A 116 29.67 22.30 -13.43
C LEU A 116 30.07 20.95 -14.04
N GLU A 117 31.20 20.91 -14.75
CA GLU A 117 31.71 19.68 -15.35
C GLU A 117 32.15 18.65 -14.31
N SER A 118 32.78 19.09 -13.22
CA SER A 118 33.07 18.22 -12.06
C SER A 118 31.79 17.60 -11.51
N TRP A 119 30.76 18.42 -11.27
CA TRP A 119 29.51 17.92 -10.69
C TRP A 119 28.75 16.96 -11.61
N ARG A 120 28.86 17.12 -12.93
CA ARG A 120 28.31 16.19 -13.92
C ARG A 120 29.08 14.86 -13.92
N THR A 121 30.41 14.93 -13.88
CA THR A 121 31.29 13.77 -13.83
C THR A 121 31.04 12.94 -12.56
N GLU A 122 31.01 13.59 -11.39
CA GLU A 122 30.66 12.97 -10.10
C GLU A 122 29.31 12.24 -10.14
N HIS A 123 28.31 12.85 -10.79
CA HIS A 123 26.99 12.24 -10.93
C HIS A 123 27.01 11.01 -11.85
N GLU A 124 27.75 11.04 -12.97
CA GLU A 124 27.87 9.88 -13.84
C GLU A 124 28.66 8.74 -13.18
N GLU A 125 29.70 9.06 -12.40
CA GLU A 125 30.40 8.07 -11.57
C GLU A 125 29.49 7.46 -10.50
N ALA A 126 28.71 8.28 -9.79
CA ALA A 126 27.73 7.82 -8.83
C ALA A 126 26.68 6.91 -9.49
N LYS A 127 26.18 7.26 -10.69
CA LYS A 127 25.27 6.41 -11.46
C LYS A 127 25.91 5.08 -11.85
N ARG A 128 27.16 5.08 -12.32
CA ARG A 128 27.90 3.85 -12.64
C ARG A 128 28.08 2.97 -11.41
N SER A 129 28.48 3.55 -10.28
CA SER A 129 28.64 2.86 -9.00
C SER A 129 27.31 2.27 -8.51
N ASN A 130 26.23 3.06 -8.54
CA ASN A 130 24.89 2.59 -8.16
C ASN A 130 24.40 1.47 -9.07
N ARG A 131 24.62 1.54 -10.39
CA ARG A 131 24.30 0.44 -11.31
C ARG A 131 25.05 -0.84 -10.94
N LYS A 132 26.34 -0.76 -10.61
CA LYS A 132 27.12 -1.92 -10.14
C LYS A 132 26.57 -2.48 -8.83
N LYS A 133 26.26 -1.63 -7.84
CA LYS A 133 25.66 -2.04 -6.56
C LYS A 133 24.29 -2.70 -6.75
N THR A 134 23.44 -2.15 -7.62
CA THR A 134 22.13 -2.73 -7.94
C THR A 134 22.28 -4.08 -8.63
N ALA A 135 23.20 -4.22 -9.58
CA ALA A 135 23.47 -5.50 -10.24
C ALA A 135 23.97 -6.56 -9.24
N GLN A 136 24.87 -6.17 -8.33
CA GLN A 136 25.38 -7.04 -7.27
C GLN A 136 24.25 -7.49 -6.32
N ARG A 137 23.43 -6.56 -5.83
CA ARG A 137 22.27 -6.87 -4.99
C ARG A 137 21.25 -7.76 -5.70
N ALA A 138 21.02 -7.55 -6.99
CA ALA A 138 20.13 -8.40 -7.79
C ALA A 138 20.67 -9.84 -7.88
N LYS A 139 21.99 -10.01 -8.05
CA LYS A 139 22.64 -11.32 -8.03
C LYS A 139 22.50 -12.01 -6.66
N GLU A 140 22.79 -11.29 -5.58
CA GLU A 140 22.64 -11.79 -4.20
C GLU A 140 21.19 -12.20 -3.90
N THR A 141 20.23 -11.38 -4.31
CA THR A 141 18.80 -11.65 -4.15
C THR A 141 18.39 -12.89 -4.94
N ALA A 142 18.88 -13.05 -6.18
CA ALA A 142 18.61 -14.23 -6.99
C ALA A 142 19.16 -15.51 -6.36
N THR A 143 20.40 -15.48 -5.85
CA THR A 143 20.99 -16.62 -5.13
C THR A 143 20.18 -16.96 -3.86
N SER A 144 19.84 -15.96 -3.04
CA SER A 144 19.01 -16.18 -1.84
C SER A 144 17.62 -16.73 -2.18
N THR A 145 17.03 -16.28 -3.29
CA THR A 145 15.73 -16.76 -3.78
C THR A 145 15.79 -18.24 -4.16
N ILE A 146 16.87 -18.66 -4.85
CA ILE A 146 17.08 -20.07 -5.23
C ILE A 146 17.24 -20.92 -3.98
N MET A 147 18.14 -20.53 -3.06
CA MET A 147 18.37 -21.26 -1.80
C MET A 147 17.07 -21.46 -1.01
N LYS A 148 16.27 -20.40 -0.82
CA LYS A 148 14.99 -20.49 -0.11
C LYS A 148 14.00 -21.47 -0.77
N LYS A 149 14.01 -21.57 -2.09
CA LYS A 149 13.14 -22.50 -2.82
C LYS A 149 13.64 -23.94 -2.65
N ASP A 150 14.95 -24.14 -2.75
CA ASP A 150 15.57 -25.46 -2.59
C ASP A 150 15.40 -25.99 -1.15
N ASP A 151 15.63 -25.13 -0.16
CA ASP A 151 15.42 -25.44 1.26
C ASP A 151 13.95 -25.85 1.51
N PHE A 152 12.99 -25.06 1.02
CA PHE A 152 11.58 -25.39 1.14
C PHE A 152 11.23 -26.70 0.44
N GLU A 153 11.70 -26.93 -0.78
CA GLU A 153 11.39 -28.14 -1.55
C GLU A 153 11.94 -29.40 -0.85
N HIS A 154 13.08 -29.28 -0.16
CA HIS A 154 13.63 -30.35 0.65
C HIS A 154 12.75 -30.63 1.88
N ASP A 155 12.46 -29.59 2.68
CA ASP A 155 11.63 -29.69 3.89
C ASP A 155 10.22 -30.20 3.56
N TRP A 156 9.65 -29.74 2.45
CA TRP A 156 8.33 -30.16 1.96
C TRP A 156 8.32 -31.66 1.59
N LYS A 157 9.33 -32.13 0.86
CA LYS A 157 9.45 -33.56 0.52
C LYS A 157 9.59 -34.43 1.75
N ASP A 158 10.36 -33.99 2.73
CA ASP A 158 10.55 -34.78 3.94
C ASP A 158 9.28 -34.80 4.81
N THR A 159 8.57 -33.67 4.92
CA THR A 159 7.24 -33.60 5.54
C THR A 159 6.25 -34.57 4.89
N VAL A 160 6.18 -34.58 3.55
CA VAL A 160 5.28 -35.48 2.81
C VAL A 160 5.65 -36.95 3.00
N LYS A 161 6.95 -37.28 3.03
CA LYS A 161 7.42 -38.65 3.32
C LYS A 161 7.04 -39.07 4.73
N GLU A 162 7.15 -38.19 5.72
CA GLU A 162 6.74 -38.48 7.10
C GLU A 162 5.26 -38.84 7.18
N TRP A 163 4.39 -38.03 6.57
CA TRP A 163 2.96 -38.35 6.52
C TRP A 163 2.68 -39.65 5.76
N ALA A 164 3.37 -39.88 4.64
CA ALA A 164 3.15 -41.08 3.82
C ALA A 164 3.64 -42.38 4.48
N LYS A 165 4.60 -42.31 5.41
CA LYS A 165 5.04 -43.47 6.22
C LYS A 165 3.94 -43.98 7.13
N GLU A 166 3.15 -43.06 7.70
CA GLU A 166 2.06 -43.41 8.60
C GLU A 166 0.83 -43.91 7.83
N ASP A 167 0.42 -43.17 6.79
CA ASP A 167 -0.71 -43.52 5.94
C ASP A 167 -0.70 -42.70 4.64
N MET A 168 -0.72 -43.39 3.49
CA MET A 168 -0.69 -42.71 2.18
C MET A 168 -1.97 -41.92 1.89
N TYR A 169 -3.15 -42.40 2.32
CA TYR A 169 -4.41 -41.69 2.14
C TYR A 169 -4.47 -40.45 3.03
N MET A 170 -4.00 -40.57 4.28
CA MET A 170 -3.83 -39.42 5.18
C MET A 170 -2.86 -38.39 4.58
N SER A 171 -1.72 -38.84 4.06
CA SER A 171 -0.75 -37.97 3.41
C SER A 171 -1.34 -37.21 2.22
N ALA A 172 -2.13 -37.88 1.37
CA ALA A 172 -2.83 -37.22 0.26
C ALA A 172 -3.81 -36.15 0.76
N ALA A 173 -4.57 -36.45 1.81
CA ALA A 173 -5.51 -35.49 2.42
C ALA A 173 -4.78 -34.29 3.03
N PHE A 174 -3.66 -34.51 3.74
CA PHE A 174 -2.87 -33.46 4.38
C PHE A 174 -2.16 -32.57 3.36
N GLN A 175 -1.62 -33.15 2.29
CA GLN A 175 -1.05 -32.39 1.19
C GLN A 175 -2.08 -31.44 0.56
N LEU A 176 -3.29 -31.95 0.26
CA LEU A 176 -4.34 -31.11 -0.29
C LEU A 176 -4.77 -30.03 0.71
N ALA A 177 -4.93 -30.38 1.98
CA ALA A 177 -5.29 -29.42 3.03
C ALA A 177 -4.24 -28.32 3.16
N TYR A 178 -2.95 -28.67 3.15
CA TYR A 178 -1.84 -27.71 3.18
C TYR A 178 -1.93 -26.71 2.02
N TRP A 179 -2.01 -27.20 0.78
CA TRP A 179 -2.07 -26.33 -0.40
C TRP A 179 -3.37 -25.51 -0.47
N THR A 180 -4.48 -26.05 0.04
CA THR A 180 -5.76 -25.33 0.17
C THR A 180 -5.64 -24.12 1.10
N VAL A 181 -4.85 -24.22 2.16
CA VAL A 181 -4.55 -23.07 3.03
C VAL A 181 -3.80 -21.99 2.23
N ILE A 182 -2.77 -22.36 1.49
CA ILE A 182 -1.98 -21.40 0.70
C ILE A 182 -2.83 -20.75 -0.41
N VAL A 183 -3.69 -21.52 -1.09
CA VAL A 183 -4.70 -21.03 -2.05
C VAL A 183 -5.64 -20.00 -1.40
N SER A 184 -6.13 -20.27 -0.19
CA SER A 184 -6.97 -19.34 0.56
C SER A 184 -6.26 -18.02 0.88
N ARG A 185 -4.94 -18.07 1.18
CA ARG A 185 -4.12 -16.88 1.42
C ARG A 185 -3.90 -16.08 0.14
N TRP A 186 -3.73 -16.73 -1.02
CA TRP A 186 -3.71 -16.06 -2.33
C TRP A 186 -5.06 -15.41 -2.67
N ALA A 187 -6.18 -16.07 -2.38
CA ALA A 187 -7.51 -15.47 -2.55
C ALA A 187 -7.65 -14.17 -1.74
N LYS A 188 -7.13 -14.15 -0.50
CA LYS A 188 -7.12 -12.96 0.35
C LYS A 188 -6.17 -11.87 -0.18
N GLU A 189 -4.99 -12.23 -0.66
CA GLU A 189 -4.04 -11.30 -1.30
C GLU A 189 -4.71 -10.57 -2.48
N TYR A 190 -5.40 -11.32 -3.33
CA TYR A 190 -6.11 -10.75 -4.47
C TYR A 190 -7.30 -9.89 -4.06
N HIS A 191 -8.00 -10.24 -2.98
CA HIS A 191 -9.02 -9.36 -2.41
C HIS A 191 -8.44 -8.02 -1.94
N MET A 192 -7.30 -8.02 -1.24
CA MET A 192 -6.63 -6.78 -0.83
C MET A 192 -6.17 -5.95 -2.04
N LYS A 193 -5.62 -6.61 -3.08
CA LYS A 193 -5.26 -5.96 -4.34
C LYS A 193 -6.46 -5.36 -5.05
N THR A 194 -7.63 -5.99 -5.04
CA THR A 194 -8.85 -5.39 -5.64
C THR A 194 -9.22 -4.07 -4.95
N CYS A 195 -9.09 -3.98 -3.62
CA CYS A 195 -9.42 -2.77 -2.88
C CYS A 195 -8.48 -1.60 -3.21
N SER A 196 -7.19 -1.87 -3.44
CA SER A 196 -6.17 -0.84 -3.71
C SER A 196 -5.86 -0.62 -5.20
N ALA A 197 -6.29 -1.51 -6.09
CA ALA A 197 -5.99 -1.42 -7.52
C ALA A 197 -6.66 -0.21 -8.19
N ARG A 198 -5.93 0.38 -9.14
CA ARG A 198 -6.48 1.34 -10.12
C ARG A 198 -7.59 0.66 -10.93
N ILE A 199 -8.58 1.43 -11.38
CA ILE A 199 -9.81 0.94 -12.03
C ILE A 199 -9.53 -0.16 -13.08
N GLY A 200 -8.57 0.05 -13.98
CA GLY A 200 -8.23 -0.92 -15.05
C GLY A 200 -7.60 -2.25 -14.62
N LYS A 201 -7.14 -2.40 -13.37
CA LYS A 201 -6.59 -3.67 -12.84
C LYS A 201 -7.52 -4.37 -11.85
N ARG A 202 -8.66 -3.76 -11.52
CA ARG A 202 -9.59 -4.32 -10.52
C ARG A 202 -10.23 -5.61 -10.99
N ASP A 203 -10.62 -5.68 -12.26
CA ASP A 203 -11.32 -6.84 -12.80
C ASP A 203 -10.41 -8.06 -12.92
N GLU A 204 -9.14 -7.87 -13.32
CA GLU A 204 -8.13 -8.94 -13.29
C GLU A 204 -7.95 -9.48 -11.86
N CYS A 205 -7.81 -8.60 -10.87
CA CYS A 205 -7.68 -9.02 -9.47
C CYS A 205 -8.94 -9.73 -8.97
N ARG A 206 -10.13 -9.30 -9.40
CA ARG A 206 -11.41 -9.97 -9.06
C ARG A 206 -11.50 -11.36 -9.68
N ALA A 207 -11.08 -11.51 -10.94
CA ALA A 207 -11.07 -12.80 -11.62
C ALA A 207 -10.13 -13.78 -10.91
N LYS A 208 -8.90 -13.34 -10.59
CA LYS A 208 -7.95 -14.17 -9.82
C LYS A 208 -8.46 -14.50 -8.42
N LYS A 209 -9.02 -13.53 -7.69
CA LYS A 209 -9.68 -13.76 -6.40
C LYS A 209 -10.73 -14.86 -6.52
N LYS A 210 -11.61 -14.77 -7.53
CA LYS A 210 -12.68 -15.75 -7.77
C LYS A 210 -12.09 -17.14 -8.04
N ASN A 211 -11.06 -17.23 -8.88
CA ASN A 211 -10.41 -18.50 -9.20
C ASN A 211 -9.88 -19.21 -7.95
N TYR A 212 -9.10 -18.51 -7.11
CA TYR A 212 -8.57 -19.11 -5.88
C TYR A 212 -9.66 -19.50 -4.87
N TYR A 213 -10.77 -18.75 -4.80
CA TYR A 213 -11.90 -19.19 -3.97
C TYR A 213 -12.54 -20.46 -4.52
N ASN A 214 -12.72 -20.57 -5.84
CA ASN A 214 -13.26 -21.79 -6.45
C ASN A 214 -12.37 -23.00 -6.18
N MET A 215 -11.05 -22.87 -6.38
CA MET A 215 -10.07 -23.91 -6.04
C MET A 215 -10.22 -24.35 -4.57
N LYS A 216 -10.30 -23.39 -3.65
CA LYS A 216 -10.51 -23.69 -2.23
C LYS A 216 -11.81 -24.47 -2.01
N ASP A 217 -12.91 -24.07 -2.63
CA ASP A 217 -14.20 -24.74 -2.44
C ASP A 217 -14.18 -26.17 -2.96
N GLU A 218 -13.60 -26.40 -4.15
CA GLU A 218 -13.45 -27.72 -4.75
C GLU A 218 -12.63 -28.66 -3.87
N ALA A 219 -11.52 -28.17 -3.31
CA ALA A 219 -10.71 -28.94 -2.39
C ALA A 219 -11.45 -29.28 -1.10
N LEU A 220 -12.24 -28.34 -0.56
CA LEU A 220 -12.99 -28.59 0.67
C LEU A 220 -14.10 -29.63 0.47
N ILE A 221 -14.80 -29.60 -0.67
CA ILE A 221 -15.77 -30.65 -1.03
C ILE A 221 -15.08 -32.01 -1.01
N LEU A 222 -13.88 -32.12 -1.60
CA LEU A 222 -13.15 -33.38 -1.65
C LEU A 222 -12.66 -33.81 -0.26
N LEU A 223 -12.04 -32.91 0.49
CA LEU A 223 -11.55 -33.17 1.85
C LEU A 223 -12.66 -33.65 2.78
N THR A 224 -13.89 -33.11 2.67
CA THR A 224 -15.01 -33.52 3.52
C THR A 224 -15.49 -34.96 3.29
N LYS A 225 -15.07 -35.61 2.20
CA LYS A 225 -15.34 -37.03 1.95
C LYS A 225 -14.33 -37.98 2.61
N THR A 226 -13.24 -37.43 3.15
CA THR A 226 -12.19 -38.22 3.80
C THR A 226 -12.55 -38.52 5.26
N PRO A 227 -12.08 -39.65 5.82
CA PRO A 227 -12.27 -39.97 7.24
C PRO A 227 -11.52 -39.01 8.18
N PHE A 228 -10.57 -38.23 7.64
CA PHE A 228 -9.75 -37.26 8.38
C PHE A 228 -10.46 -35.92 8.58
N SER A 229 -11.64 -35.73 8.00
CA SER A 229 -12.42 -34.48 8.12
C SER A 229 -13.46 -34.55 9.23
N LYS A 230 -13.39 -33.58 10.14
CA LYS A 230 -14.44 -33.28 11.11
C LYS A 230 -15.13 -31.98 10.75
N ILE A 231 -16.45 -31.99 10.72
CA ILE A 231 -17.28 -30.84 10.36
C ILE A 231 -18.06 -30.39 11.59
N TYR A 232 -18.00 -29.09 11.86
CA TYR A 232 -18.70 -28.42 12.95
C TYR A 232 -19.48 -27.23 12.40
N PHE A 233 -20.43 -26.73 13.18
CA PHE A 233 -21.18 -25.52 12.83
C PHE A 233 -20.94 -24.39 13.83
N TYR A 234 -20.62 -23.20 13.33
CA TYR A 234 -20.50 -21.98 14.11
C TYR A 234 -21.64 -21.04 13.74
N ARG A 235 -22.48 -20.71 14.73
CA ARG A 235 -23.54 -19.70 14.64
C ARG A 235 -23.21 -18.55 15.60
N PRO A 236 -22.90 -17.34 15.11
CA PRO A 236 -22.67 -16.20 15.99
C PRO A 236 -23.98 -15.71 16.61
N ASP A 237 -23.90 -14.87 17.65
CA ASP A 237 -25.06 -14.30 18.35
C ASP A 237 -25.99 -13.52 17.41
N ASN A 238 -25.42 -12.86 16.38
CA ASN A 238 -26.14 -12.19 15.31
C ASN A 238 -25.84 -12.90 13.98
N PRO A 239 -26.56 -13.98 13.65
CA PRO A 239 -26.26 -14.83 12.50
C PRO A 239 -26.72 -14.21 11.17
N ASP A 240 -27.73 -13.36 11.21
CA ASP A 240 -28.41 -12.89 10.00
C ASP A 240 -27.76 -11.63 9.44
N LYS A 241 -27.82 -11.46 8.12
CA LYS A 241 -27.50 -10.20 7.46
C LYS A 241 -28.80 -9.48 7.15
N MET A 242 -28.92 -8.27 7.67
CA MET A 242 -30.05 -7.41 7.39
C MET A 242 -29.62 -6.30 6.43
N ASP A 243 -30.38 -6.08 5.36
CA ASP A 243 -30.23 -4.96 4.44
C ASP A 243 -31.49 -4.08 4.54
N LEU A 244 -31.31 -2.84 5.00
CA LEU A 244 -32.40 -1.92 5.27
C LEU A 244 -32.33 -0.67 4.39
N TYR A 245 -33.41 -0.42 3.66
CA TYR A 245 -33.63 0.75 2.82
C TYR A 245 -34.97 1.38 3.19
N PHE A 246 -34.91 2.62 3.66
CA PHE A 246 -36.11 3.43 3.89
C PHE A 246 -36.51 4.13 2.59
N CYS A 247 -37.81 4.29 2.38
CA CYS A 247 -38.31 5.30 1.44
C CYS A 247 -38.01 6.70 1.99
N ASP A 248 -38.10 7.73 1.13
CA ASP A 248 -37.76 9.10 1.52
C ASP A 248 -38.49 9.55 2.78
N LYS A 249 -39.79 9.23 2.90
CA LYS A 249 -40.60 9.56 4.08
C LYS A 249 -40.03 8.97 5.38
N HIS A 250 -39.77 7.66 5.41
CA HIS A 250 -39.27 7.00 6.63
C HIS A 250 -37.78 7.31 6.88
N TYR A 251 -37.04 7.66 5.83
CA TYR A 251 -35.68 8.17 5.98
C TYR A 251 -35.67 9.53 6.66
N GLU A 252 -36.55 10.45 6.25
CA GLU A 252 -36.70 11.77 6.86
C GLU A 252 -37.17 11.66 8.31
N ASP A 253 -38.15 10.80 8.60
CA ASP A 253 -38.62 10.54 9.97
C ASP A 253 -37.49 9.97 10.85
N TRP A 254 -36.70 9.02 10.33
CA TRP A 254 -35.50 8.55 11.03
C TRP A 254 -34.48 9.67 11.29
N VAL A 255 -34.24 10.55 10.30
CA VAL A 255 -33.31 11.68 10.45
C VAL A 255 -33.81 12.66 11.50
N ASP A 256 -35.11 12.95 11.54
CA ASP A 256 -35.73 13.83 12.52
C ASP A 256 -35.60 13.23 13.93
N GLN A 257 -36.02 11.97 14.13
CA GLN A 257 -35.91 11.30 15.43
C GLN A 257 -34.47 11.15 15.93
N ARG A 258 -33.52 10.91 15.02
CA ARG A 258 -32.09 10.90 15.32
C ARG A 258 -31.56 12.27 15.73
N SER A 259 -32.15 13.37 15.26
CA SER A 259 -31.74 14.72 15.68
C SER A 259 -32.04 14.99 17.16
N TYR A 260 -33.08 14.36 17.71
CA TYR A 260 -33.46 14.46 19.12
C TYR A 260 -32.77 13.42 20.02
N ALA A 261 -32.34 12.29 19.46
CA ALA A 261 -31.68 11.20 20.19
C ALA A 261 -30.25 10.96 19.68
N VAL A 262 -29.26 11.27 20.52
CA VAL A 262 -27.81 11.25 20.22
C VAL A 262 -27.31 9.89 19.67
N PHE A 263 -28.07 8.80 19.84
CA PHE A 263 -27.68 7.44 19.45
C PHE A 263 -28.73 6.63 18.68
N MET A 264 -29.68 7.26 17.98
CA MET A 264 -30.64 6.50 17.16
C MET A 264 -30.06 6.10 15.81
N ASP A 265 -29.49 4.89 15.73
CA ASP A 265 -29.12 4.28 14.45
C ASP A 265 -30.35 3.71 13.71
N ARG A 266 -30.16 3.28 12.46
CA ARG A 266 -31.26 2.79 11.60
C ARG A 266 -31.91 1.52 12.13
N TRP A 267 -31.17 0.67 12.83
CA TRP A 267 -31.66 -0.59 13.37
C TRP A 267 -32.49 -0.36 14.61
N MET A 268 -32.04 0.56 15.46
CA MET A 268 -32.79 0.99 16.63
C MET A 268 -34.13 1.63 16.21
N TYR A 269 -34.11 2.46 15.17
CA TYR A 269 -35.31 3.02 14.57
C TYR A 269 -36.24 1.96 13.96
N LEU A 270 -35.69 0.97 13.25
CA LEU A 270 -36.46 -0.16 12.73
C LEU A 270 -37.14 -0.93 13.86
N GLY A 271 -36.43 -1.23 14.95
CA GLY A 271 -36.99 -1.95 16.09
C GLY A 271 -38.15 -1.21 16.78
N MET A 272 -38.13 0.13 16.75
CA MET A 272 -39.22 0.95 17.31
C MET A 272 -40.42 1.10 16.35
N ASN A 273 -40.21 0.96 15.05
CA ASN A 273 -41.20 1.26 14.01
C ASN A 273 -41.41 0.07 13.04
N GLU A 274 -41.18 -1.15 13.52
CA GLU A 274 -41.04 -2.33 12.68
C GLU A 274 -42.31 -2.60 11.85
N GLU A 275 -43.49 -2.54 12.47
CA GLU A 275 -44.77 -2.75 11.80
C GLU A 275 -45.03 -1.72 10.69
N VAL A 276 -44.69 -0.45 10.94
CA VAL A 276 -44.88 0.64 9.99
C VAL A 276 -43.93 0.50 8.80
N ILE A 277 -42.67 0.16 9.06
CA ILE A 277 -41.65 0.04 8.03
C ILE A 277 -41.85 -1.23 7.20
N LYS A 278 -42.16 -2.38 7.83
CA LYS A 278 -42.47 -3.63 7.13
C LYS A 278 -43.80 -3.56 6.36
N GLY A 279 -44.76 -2.75 6.82
CA GLY A 279 -46.02 -2.49 6.14
C GLY A 279 -45.93 -1.50 4.96
N CYS A 280 -44.79 -0.81 4.81
CA CYS A 280 -44.59 0.15 3.73
C CYS A 280 -44.09 -0.55 2.46
N SER A 281 -44.82 -0.40 1.35
CA SER A 281 -44.45 -0.98 0.04
C SER A 281 -43.14 -0.44 -0.53
N ASP A 282 -42.74 0.76 -0.10
CA ASP A 282 -41.58 1.48 -0.66
C ASP A 282 -40.32 1.31 0.22
N CYS A 283 -40.47 0.73 1.41
CA CYS A 283 -39.33 0.35 2.24
C CYS A 283 -38.93 -1.10 1.93
N ARG A 284 -37.63 -1.38 2.01
CA ARG A 284 -37.09 -2.73 1.85
C ARG A 284 -36.31 -3.13 3.09
N CYS A 285 -36.71 -4.23 3.69
CA CYS A 285 -36.01 -4.88 4.79
C CYS A 285 -35.78 -6.34 4.41
N ASP A 286 -34.61 -6.63 3.87
CA ASP A 286 -34.24 -7.99 3.49
C ASP A 286 -33.42 -8.61 4.63
N ILE A 287 -33.82 -9.80 5.09
CA ILE A 287 -33.08 -10.58 6.08
C ILE A 287 -32.57 -11.86 5.39
N ASP A 288 -31.26 -12.00 5.32
CA ASP A 288 -30.58 -13.22 4.88
C ASP A 288 -30.20 -14.02 6.13
N GLU A 289 -31.02 -15.02 6.45
CA GLU A 289 -30.88 -15.86 7.64
C GLU A 289 -29.56 -16.63 7.63
N ASP A 290 -28.88 -16.68 8.77
CA ASP A 290 -27.62 -17.41 8.95
C ASP A 290 -26.49 -17.00 7.98
N TYR A 291 -26.56 -15.78 7.44
CA TYR A 291 -25.54 -15.24 6.53
C TYR A 291 -24.12 -15.28 7.10
N TYR A 292 -23.97 -14.92 8.39
CA TYR A 292 -22.68 -14.87 9.09
C TYR A 292 -22.28 -16.21 9.73
N SER A 293 -23.19 -17.19 9.74
CA SER A 293 -22.93 -18.55 10.20
C SER A 293 -21.99 -19.28 9.24
N ARG A 294 -21.22 -20.24 9.77
CA ARG A 294 -20.13 -20.89 9.03
C ARG A 294 -20.01 -22.36 9.40
N TYR A 295 -19.71 -23.17 8.39
CA TYR A 295 -19.12 -24.48 8.63
C TYR A 295 -17.66 -24.31 9.02
N TYR A 296 -17.25 -25.05 10.03
CA TYR A 296 -15.87 -25.18 10.46
C TYR A 296 -15.42 -26.61 10.15
N ILE A 297 -14.43 -26.72 9.26
CA ILE A 297 -13.89 -28.02 8.84
C ILE A 297 -12.49 -28.14 9.41
N ARG A 298 -12.23 -29.25 10.09
CA ARG A 298 -10.90 -29.61 10.56
C ARG A 298 -10.44 -30.89 9.86
N VAL A 299 -9.27 -30.84 9.25
CA VAL A 299 -8.61 -32.03 8.69
C VAL A 299 -7.49 -32.41 9.65
N GLU A 300 -7.61 -33.56 10.30
CA GLU A 300 -6.67 -34.04 11.31
C GLU A 300 -6.73 -35.57 11.41
N ASP A 301 -5.63 -36.17 11.89
CA ASP A 301 -5.60 -37.55 12.36
C ASP A 301 -4.89 -37.55 13.72
N CYS A 302 -5.67 -37.61 14.79
CA CYS A 302 -5.14 -37.46 16.16
C CYS A 302 -4.28 -38.65 16.58
N ASP A 303 -4.40 -39.80 15.91
CA ASP A 303 -3.70 -41.02 16.28
C ASP A 303 -2.34 -41.09 15.57
N LYS A 304 -2.32 -40.84 14.26
CA LYS A 304 -1.12 -40.95 13.42
C LYS A 304 -0.31 -39.66 13.35
N ALA A 305 -0.96 -38.50 13.49
CA ALA A 305 -0.32 -37.20 13.35
C ALA A 305 -0.90 -36.16 14.34
N PRO A 306 -0.77 -36.36 15.66
CA PRO A 306 -1.45 -35.58 16.69
C PRO A 306 -1.16 -34.07 16.67
N ASN A 307 -0.04 -33.65 16.08
CA ASN A 307 0.40 -32.26 16.02
C ASN A 307 0.10 -31.58 14.67
N VAL A 308 -0.55 -32.28 13.74
CA VAL A 308 -0.85 -31.77 12.40
C VAL A 308 -2.35 -31.68 12.22
N TYR A 309 -2.85 -30.46 12.05
CA TYR A 309 -4.24 -30.22 11.71
C TYR A 309 -4.38 -28.98 10.84
N PHE A 310 -5.42 -28.97 10.01
CA PHE A 310 -5.76 -27.86 9.14
C PHE A 310 -7.17 -27.38 9.44
N LYS A 311 -7.35 -26.05 9.46
CA LYS A 311 -8.60 -25.39 9.85
C LYS A 311 -9.17 -24.62 8.66
N PHE A 312 -10.43 -24.85 8.32
CA PHE A 312 -11.12 -24.14 7.24
C PHE A 312 -12.48 -23.62 7.67
N TYR A 313 -12.89 -22.53 7.04
CA TYR A 313 -14.21 -21.93 7.22
C TYR A 313 -14.88 -21.73 5.86
N ILE A 314 -16.15 -22.11 5.78
CA ILE A 314 -17.02 -21.84 4.62
C ILE A 314 -18.31 -21.18 5.11
N PRO A 315 -18.75 -20.05 4.53
CA PRO A 315 -20.04 -19.45 4.87
C PRO A 315 -21.20 -20.44 4.67
N TYR A 316 -22.13 -20.49 5.64
CA TYR A 316 -23.29 -21.36 5.60
C TYR A 316 -24.11 -21.22 4.30
N PRO A 317 -24.45 -19.99 3.82
CA PRO A 317 -25.26 -19.84 2.60
C PRO A 317 -24.65 -20.52 1.37
N LYS A 318 -23.32 -20.64 1.35
CA LYS A 318 -22.58 -21.26 0.25
C LYS A 318 -22.48 -22.78 0.39
N ALA A 319 -22.21 -23.26 1.60
CA ALA A 319 -21.93 -24.67 1.85
C ALA A 319 -23.15 -25.54 2.11
N LYS A 320 -24.31 -24.96 2.45
CA LYS A 320 -25.55 -25.68 2.73
C LYS A 320 -26.04 -26.61 1.60
N GLN A 321 -25.51 -26.42 0.39
CA GLN A 321 -25.84 -27.24 -0.78
C GLN A 321 -25.08 -28.58 -0.83
N PHE A 322 -23.95 -28.71 -0.12
CA PHE A 322 -23.06 -29.87 -0.23
C PHE A 322 -22.48 -30.37 1.09
N LEU A 323 -22.72 -29.66 2.21
CA LEU A 323 -22.38 -30.13 3.55
C LEU A 323 -23.63 -30.55 4.33
N PRO A 324 -23.48 -31.37 5.40
CA PRO A 324 -24.60 -31.81 6.22
C PRO A 324 -25.40 -30.66 6.81
N ASP A 325 -26.65 -30.95 7.17
CA ASP A 325 -27.50 -29.99 7.87
C ASP A 325 -26.87 -29.59 9.22
N PRO A 326 -26.86 -28.30 9.59
CA PRO A 326 -26.31 -27.84 10.87
C PRO A 326 -26.86 -28.58 12.10
N SER A 327 -28.10 -29.06 12.07
CA SER A 327 -28.71 -29.82 13.17
C SER A 327 -28.06 -31.19 13.42
N MET A 328 -27.30 -31.71 12.45
CA MET A 328 -26.56 -32.97 12.56
C MET A 328 -25.12 -32.77 13.03
N LEU A 329 -24.69 -31.52 13.21
CA LEU A 329 -23.31 -31.17 13.49
C LEU A 329 -23.13 -30.67 14.93
N GLU A 330 -21.95 -30.92 15.47
CA GLU A 330 -21.58 -30.32 16.75
C GLU A 330 -21.45 -28.79 16.60
N MET A 331 -22.12 -28.08 17.50
CA MET A 331 -22.07 -26.63 17.60
C MET A 331 -20.78 -26.20 18.30
N VAL A 332 -19.99 -25.36 17.65
CA VAL A 332 -18.76 -24.83 18.23
C VAL A 332 -18.89 -23.33 18.49
N TYR A 333 -18.41 -22.88 19.64
CA TYR A 333 -18.26 -21.46 19.96
C TYR A 333 -16.81 -21.06 19.73
N HIS A 334 -16.50 -20.53 18.54
CA HIS A 334 -15.16 -20.02 18.26
C HIS A 334 -15.01 -18.57 18.74
N ARG A 335 -14.32 -18.36 19.87
CA ARG A 335 -13.50 -17.15 19.98
C ARG A 335 -12.36 -17.32 19.01
N GLN A 336 -12.30 -16.47 17.99
CA GLN A 336 -11.15 -16.38 17.10
C GLN A 336 -9.90 -16.25 17.98
N GLU A 337 -9.07 -17.29 18.03
CA GLU A 337 -7.89 -17.33 18.91
C GLU A 337 -6.98 -16.18 18.50
N VAL A 338 -6.94 -15.14 19.35
CA VAL A 338 -6.23 -13.88 19.07
C VAL A 338 -4.72 -14.11 18.94
N ASN A 339 -4.24 -15.26 19.46
CA ASN A 339 -2.83 -15.66 19.51
C ASN A 339 -2.50 -16.88 18.62
N ASP A 340 -3.35 -17.25 17.64
CA ASP A 340 -2.96 -18.30 16.68
C ASP A 340 -1.91 -17.71 15.71
N SER A 341 -0.63 -17.91 16.07
CA SER A 341 0.54 -17.54 15.26
C SER A 341 0.83 -18.54 14.14
N SER A 342 0.01 -19.58 13.97
CA SER A 342 0.23 -20.59 12.93
C SER A 342 0.13 -19.99 11.53
N LEU A 343 0.90 -20.57 10.59
CA LEU A 343 0.84 -20.26 9.15
C LEU A 343 -0.56 -20.48 8.55
N LEU A 344 -1.46 -21.13 9.30
CA LEU A 344 -2.79 -21.58 8.88
C LEU A 344 -3.93 -20.63 9.33
N ARG A 345 -3.61 -19.46 9.90
CA ARG A 345 -4.62 -18.49 10.32
C ARG A 345 -5.48 -18.00 9.16
N PHE A 346 -6.78 -18.22 9.26
CA PHE A 346 -7.77 -17.75 8.29
C PHE A 346 -7.77 -16.21 8.19
N GLY A 347 -7.70 -15.69 6.95
CA GLY A 347 -7.84 -14.26 6.66
C GLY A 347 -6.54 -13.46 6.55
N ARG A 348 -5.37 -14.10 6.65
CA ARG A 348 -4.05 -13.47 6.44
C ARG A 348 -3.55 -13.66 5.01
N THR A 349 -2.92 -12.64 4.44
CA THR A 349 -2.27 -12.71 3.12
C THR A 349 -0.90 -13.39 3.21
N LEU A 350 -0.31 -13.75 2.07
CA LEU A 350 1.09 -14.15 2.01
C LEU A 350 1.99 -12.93 2.24
N PHE A 351 3.04 -13.10 3.05
CA PHE A 351 4.13 -12.15 3.14
C PHE A 351 4.99 -12.18 1.87
N ASP A 352 5.79 -11.14 1.67
CA ASP A 352 6.57 -11.00 0.44
C ASP A 352 7.71 -12.01 0.32
N ASP A 353 8.25 -12.47 1.45
CA ASP A 353 9.21 -13.57 1.51
C ASP A 353 8.55 -14.94 1.26
N GLU A 354 7.34 -15.15 1.78
CA GLU A 354 6.54 -16.35 1.50
C GLU A 354 6.17 -16.46 0.01
N LYS A 355 5.90 -15.34 -0.67
CA LYS A 355 5.60 -15.33 -2.13
C LYS A 355 6.76 -15.80 -3.01
N ILE A 356 7.99 -15.81 -2.47
CA ILE A 356 9.15 -16.39 -3.18
C ILE A 356 8.95 -17.89 -3.36
N ILE A 357 8.53 -18.57 -2.30
CA ILE A 357 8.30 -20.01 -2.23
C ILE A 357 6.93 -20.33 -2.84
N TYR A 358 5.89 -19.68 -2.33
CA TYR A 358 4.50 -19.85 -2.73
C TYR A 358 4.13 -18.94 -3.90
N SER A 359 4.91 -19.00 -4.98
CA SER A 359 4.55 -18.30 -6.22
C SER A 359 3.21 -18.81 -6.77
N GLU A 360 2.45 -17.98 -7.49
CA GLU A 360 1.15 -18.38 -8.03
C GLU A 360 1.21 -19.68 -8.84
N GLN A 361 2.24 -19.83 -9.67
CA GLN A 361 2.46 -21.01 -10.51
C GLN A 361 2.81 -22.25 -9.68
N THR A 362 3.70 -22.10 -8.68
CA THR A 362 4.09 -23.19 -7.78
C THR A 362 2.89 -23.70 -6.99
N VAL A 363 2.10 -22.77 -6.42
CA VAL A 363 0.91 -23.12 -5.64
C VAL A 363 -0.13 -23.80 -6.51
N GLN A 364 -0.38 -23.30 -7.72
CA GLN A 364 -1.34 -23.91 -8.62
C GLN A 364 -0.93 -25.34 -8.99
N LYS A 365 0.34 -25.54 -9.38
CA LYS A 365 0.88 -26.86 -9.72
C LYS A 365 0.71 -27.86 -8.57
N HIS A 366 1.20 -27.55 -7.37
CA HIS A 366 1.13 -28.49 -6.26
C HIS A 366 -0.30 -28.70 -5.75
N PHE A 367 -1.15 -27.68 -5.85
CA PHE A 367 -2.57 -27.84 -5.54
C PHE A 367 -3.25 -28.81 -6.51
N GLU A 368 -3.01 -28.68 -7.81
CA GLU A 368 -3.56 -29.58 -8.84
C GLU A 368 -3.05 -31.02 -8.63
N GLU A 369 -1.75 -31.21 -8.40
CA GLU A 369 -1.15 -32.51 -8.08
C GLU A 369 -1.78 -33.15 -6.83
N ALA A 370 -1.96 -32.36 -5.76
CA ALA A 370 -2.56 -32.84 -4.51
C ALA A 370 -4.05 -33.18 -4.66
N MET A 371 -4.79 -32.39 -5.47
CA MET A 371 -6.18 -32.66 -5.81
C MET A 371 -6.34 -33.98 -6.56
N GLU A 372 -5.52 -34.22 -7.58
CA GLU A 372 -5.54 -35.46 -8.36
C GLU A 372 -5.18 -36.66 -7.49
N THR A 373 -4.12 -36.54 -6.68
CA THR A 373 -3.68 -37.59 -5.76
C THR A 373 -4.79 -38.00 -4.80
N LEU A 374 -5.48 -37.04 -4.16
CA LEU A 374 -6.55 -37.38 -3.22
C LEU A 374 -7.78 -37.98 -3.92
N LYS A 375 -8.12 -37.52 -5.12
CA LYS A 375 -9.24 -38.09 -5.90
C LYS A 375 -9.05 -39.59 -6.14
N MET A 376 -7.83 -40.03 -6.45
CA MET A 376 -7.55 -41.46 -6.66
C MET A 376 -7.96 -42.31 -5.44
N TYR A 377 -7.69 -41.85 -4.22
CA TYR A 377 -8.08 -42.58 -3.01
C TYR A 377 -9.59 -42.57 -2.75
N ILE A 378 -10.28 -41.48 -3.11
CA ILE A 378 -11.72 -41.34 -2.88
C ILE A 378 -12.53 -42.11 -3.92
N ASP A 379 -12.08 -42.14 -5.18
CA ASP A 379 -12.77 -42.85 -6.26
C ASP A 379 -12.56 -44.38 -6.20
N GLU A 380 -11.51 -44.84 -5.50
CA GLU A 380 -11.22 -46.27 -5.25
C GLU A 380 -11.86 -46.82 -3.95
N SER A 381 -12.42 -45.95 -3.10
CA SER A 381 -13.09 -46.30 -1.82
C SER A 381 -14.60 -46.33 -1.95
#